data_AF-A0A9E5IB92-F1
#
_entry.id   AF-A0A9E5IB92-F1
#
_cell.length_a   1.000
_cell.length_b   1.000
_cell.length_c   1.000
_cell.angle_alpha   90.00
_cell.angle_beta   90.00
_cell.angle_gamma   90.00
#
_symmetry.space_group_name_H-M   'P 1'
#
loop_
_entity.id
_entity.type
_entity.pdbx_description
1 polymer ?
#
loop_
_entity_poly.entity_id
_entity_poly.type
_entity_poly.pdbx_seq_one_letter_code
_entity_poly.pdbx_strand_id
1 'polypeptide(L)'
;MRSRLDRLDLDKQIHEKSEYREKLRALQLKLLHAQRLLLESPKNLILVFEGPDAAGKGGVIKRMTERLDPRLVRVWSIVKPTEEEKKHHY
;
A
#
# COMPACT_ATOMS: atom_id res chain seq x y z
N MET A 1 -17.89 5.09 24.86
CA MET A 1 -16.75 4.20 24.55
C MET A 1 -15.89 4.92 23.51
N ARG A 2 -14.64 5.29 23.81
CA ARG A 2 -13.76 5.97 22.82
C ARG A 2 -13.34 4.98 21.73
N SER A 3 -13.48 5.38 20.48
CA SER A 3 -13.09 4.59 19.31
C SER A 3 -11.56 4.39 19.29
N ARG A 4 -11.06 3.40 18.52
CA ARG A 4 -9.61 3.25 18.31
C ARG A 4 -9.02 4.42 17.51
N LEU A 5 -9.84 5.09 16.70
CA LEU A 5 -9.43 6.24 15.90
C LEU A 5 -9.16 7.45 16.79
N ASP A 6 -9.90 7.61 17.89
CA ASP A 6 -9.76 8.73 18.85
C ASP A 6 -8.39 8.75 19.55
N ARG A 7 -7.58 7.69 19.40
CA ARG A 7 -6.26 7.53 20.02
C ARG A 7 -5.12 7.71 19.04
N LEU A 8 -5.41 7.96 17.77
CA LEU A 8 -4.38 8.18 16.76
C LEU A 8 -3.84 9.60 16.88
N ASP A 9 -2.52 9.71 16.93
CA ASP A 9 -1.82 10.98 16.78
C ASP A 9 -1.67 11.27 15.29
N LEU A 10 -2.51 12.19 14.80
CA LEU A 10 -2.57 12.60 13.38
C LEU A 10 -1.57 13.71 13.05
N ASP A 11 -0.88 14.26 14.04
CA ASP A 11 0.09 15.34 13.85
C ASP A 11 1.49 14.81 13.49
N LYS A 12 1.68 13.48 13.50
CA LYS A 12 2.94 12.83 13.12
C LYS A 12 3.29 13.10 11.67
N GLN A 13 4.40 13.81 11.48
CA GLN A 13 4.92 14.16 10.16
C GLN A 13 6.44 14.05 10.14
N ILE A 14 7.00 13.88 8.94
CA ILE A 14 8.45 14.03 8.70
C ILE A 14 8.63 15.41 8.08
N HIS A 15 9.22 16.35 8.83
CA HIS A 15 9.35 17.74 8.41
C HIS A 15 10.45 17.91 7.34
N GLU A 16 11.53 17.15 7.44
CA GLU A 16 12.66 17.26 6.54
C GLU A 16 12.53 16.36 5.31
N LYS A 17 12.57 16.96 4.12
CA LYS A 17 12.45 16.22 2.85
C LYS A 17 13.61 15.25 2.63
N SER A 18 14.82 15.60 3.10
CA SER A 18 16.01 14.75 3.04
C SER A 18 15.81 13.48 3.87
N GLU A 19 15.35 13.63 5.11
CA GLU A 19 15.04 12.54 6.04
C GLU A 19 13.97 11.61 5.46
N TYR A 20 12.88 12.16 4.92
CA TYR A 20 11.84 11.37 4.25
C TYR A 20 12.42 10.53 3.11
N ARG A 21 13.25 11.15 2.24
CA ARG A 21 13.85 10.46 1.08
C ARG A 21 14.83 9.37 1.48
N GLU A 22 15.54 9.56 2.59
CA GLU A 22 16.45 8.55 3.13
C GLU A 22 15.67 7.35 3.66
N LYS A 23 14.69 7.58 4.54
CA LYS A 23 13.81 6.54 5.10
C LYS A 23 13.07 5.78 4.01
N LEU A 24 12.53 6.50 3.02
CA LEU A 24 11.85 5.90 1.87
C LEU A 24 12.78 4.95 1.10
N ARG A 25 14.00 5.39 0.77
CA ARG A 25 14.97 4.57 0.03
C ARG A 25 15.33 3.30 0.81
N ALA A 26 15.56 3.43 2.12
CA ALA A 26 15.87 2.28 2.98
C ALA A 26 14.71 1.26 3.01
N LEU A 27 13.47 1.74 3.12
CA LEU A 27 12.28 0.87 3.13
C LEU A 27 12.03 0.22 1.75
N GLN A 28 12.24 0.95 0.66
CA GLN A 28 12.12 0.39 -0.70
C GLN A 28 13.13 -0.72 -0.97
N LEU A 29 14.36 -0.59 -0.46
CA LEU A 29 15.35 -1.65 -0.55
C LEU A 29 14.91 -2.90 0.22
N LYS A 30 14.33 -2.72 1.42
CA LYS A 30 13.76 -3.83 2.19
C LYS A 30 12.58 -4.50 1.46
N LEU A 31 11.71 -3.70 0.83
CA LEU A 31 10.60 -4.22 0.02
C LEU A 31 11.11 -5.05 -1.17
N LEU A 32 12.15 -4.60 -1.86
CA LEU A 32 12.76 -5.34 -2.96
C LEU A 32 13.32 -6.70 -2.48
N HIS A 33 14.00 -6.71 -1.34
CA HIS A 33 14.47 -7.95 -0.73
C HIS A 33 13.30 -8.87 -0.36
N ALA A 34 12.24 -8.33 0.25
CA ALA A 34 11.05 -9.09 0.60
C ALA A 34 10.34 -9.67 -0.64
N GLN A 35 10.27 -8.92 -1.75
CA GLN A 35 9.72 -9.42 -3.01
C GLN A 35 10.50 -10.64 -3.52
N ARG A 36 11.83 -10.61 -3.43
CA ARG A 36 12.67 -11.76 -3.80
C ARG A 36 12.42 -12.97 -2.90
N LEU A 37 12.34 -12.77 -1.59
CA LEU A 37 12.05 -13.85 -0.65
C LEU A 37 10.66 -14.45 -0.88
N LEU A 38 9.66 -13.62 -1.22
CA LEU A 38 8.31 -14.09 -1.53
C LEU A 38 8.30 -14.93 -2.81
N LEU A 39 9.06 -14.55 -3.84
CA LEU A 39 9.19 -15.30 -5.10
C LEU A 39 9.76 -16.71 -4.88
N GLU A 40 10.68 -16.86 -3.92
CA GLU A 40 11.27 -18.15 -3.56
C GLU A 40 10.38 -18.94 -2.58
N SER A 41 9.25 -18.39 -2.15
CA SER A 41 8.33 -19.00 -1.20
C SER A 41 7.07 -19.54 -1.87
N PRO A 42 6.35 -20.49 -1.24
CA PRO A 42 5.04 -20.94 -1.74
C PRO A 42 3.89 -19.96 -1.40
N LYS A 43 4.19 -18.77 -0.87
CA LYS A 43 3.18 -17.84 -0.33
C LYS A 43 2.86 -16.73 -1.33
N ASN A 44 1.57 -16.39 -1.39
CA ASN A 44 1.09 -15.18 -2.05
C ASN A 44 0.84 -14.08 -1.01
N LEU A 45 1.10 -12.82 -1.37
CA LEU A 45 0.84 -11.65 -0.53
C LEU A 45 -0.23 -10.78 -1.18
N ILE A 46 -1.29 -10.50 -0.42
CA ILE A 46 -2.32 -9.52 -0.78
C ILE A 46 -2.26 -8.37 0.22
N LEU A 47 -2.21 -7.14 -0.29
CA LEU A 47 -2.26 -5.91 0.50
C LEU A 47 -3.52 -5.14 0.13
N VAL A 48 -4.33 -4.80 1.13
CA VAL A 48 -5.57 -4.04 0.96
C VAL A 48 -5.35 -2.65 1.56
N PHE A 49 -5.68 -1.61 0.80
CA PHE A 49 -5.53 -0.22 1.20
C PHE A 49 -6.89 0.45 1.33
N GLU A 50 -7.34 0.66 2.56
CA GLU A 50 -8.61 1.32 2.87
C GLU A 50 -8.40 2.64 3.61
N GLY A 51 -9.41 3.51 3.55
CA GLY A 51 -9.40 4.79 4.25
C GLY A 51 -10.22 5.87 3.56
N PRO A 52 -10.37 7.04 4.21
CA PRO A 52 -11.15 8.15 3.68
C PRO A 52 -10.67 8.63 2.31
N ASP A 53 -11.56 9.31 1.59
CA ASP A 53 -11.19 10.01 0.36
C ASP A 53 -10.08 11.04 0.64
N ALA A 54 -9.19 11.22 -0.33
CA ALA A 54 -8.00 12.07 -0.22
C ALA A 54 -6.99 11.70 0.90
N ALA A 55 -7.13 10.56 1.58
CA ALA A 55 -6.18 10.11 2.62
C ALA A 55 -4.77 9.74 2.09
N GLY A 56 -4.51 9.84 0.79
CA GLY A 56 -3.20 9.58 0.20
C GLY A 56 -2.91 8.12 -0.18
N LYS A 57 -3.93 7.26 -0.23
CA LYS A 57 -3.82 5.81 -0.58
C LYS A 57 -3.01 5.58 -1.87
N GLY A 58 -3.31 6.31 -2.94
CA GLY A 58 -2.59 6.20 -4.22
C GLY A 58 -1.11 6.60 -4.14
N GLY A 59 -0.79 7.58 -3.29
CA GLY A 59 0.60 7.99 -3.03
C GLY A 59 1.40 6.88 -2.37
N VAL A 60 0.81 6.22 -1.36
CA VAL A 60 1.44 5.08 -0.66
C VAL A 60 1.67 3.92 -1.64
N ILE A 61 0.65 3.52 -2.40
CA ILE A 61 0.75 2.45 -3.40
C ILE A 61 1.88 2.76 -4.39
N LYS A 62 1.92 3.97 -4.94
CA LYS A 62 2.97 4.40 -5.87
C LYS A 62 4.38 4.26 -5.25
N ARG A 63 4.58 4.73 -4.02
CA ARG A 63 5.90 4.65 -3.37
C ARG A 63 6.32 3.23 -3.00
N MET A 64 5.36 2.37 -2.70
CA MET A 64 5.65 0.95 -2.45
C MET A 64 6.03 0.22 -3.73
N THR A 65 5.38 0.51 -4.86
CA THR A 65 5.56 -0.26 -6.09
C THR A 65 6.63 0.30 -7.02
N GLU A 66 7.02 1.58 -6.92
CA GLU A 66 7.93 2.23 -7.89
C GLU A 66 9.35 1.63 -7.99
N ARG A 67 9.78 0.80 -7.03
CA ARG A 67 11.09 0.12 -7.03
C ARG A 67 11.00 -1.40 -7.14
N LEU A 68 9.81 -1.97 -7.15
CA LEU A 68 9.60 -3.41 -7.25
C LEU A 68 9.65 -3.86 -8.71
N ASP A 69 9.95 -5.14 -8.96
CA ASP A 69 9.80 -5.71 -10.29
C ASP A 69 8.31 -5.70 -10.68
N PRO A 70 7.90 -4.94 -11.73
CA PRO A 70 6.50 -4.78 -12.10
C PRO A 70 5.87 -6.08 -12.62
N ARG A 71 6.67 -7.08 -13.02
CA ARG A 71 6.15 -8.38 -13.47
C ARG A 71 5.62 -9.22 -12.31
N LEU A 72 6.09 -8.94 -11.10
CA LEU A 72 5.77 -9.69 -9.88
C LEU A 72 4.74 -8.97 -9.00
N VAL A 73 4.24 -7.80 -9.42
CA VAL A 73 3.28 -6.98 -8.66
C VAL A 73 2.10 -6.65 -9.55
N ARG A 74 0.89 -6.79 -9.00
CA ARG A 74 -0.33 -6.32 -9.64
C ARG A 74 -1.04 -5.35 -8.70
N VAL A 75 -1.41 -4.19 -9.23
CA VAL A 75 -2.22 -3.20 -8.53
C VAL A 75 -3.62 -3.27 -9.08
N TRP A 76 -4.56 -3.69 -8.25
CA TRP A 76 -5.99 -3.74 -8.60
C TRP A 76 -6.70 -2.53 -8.03
N SER A 77 -7.31 -1.75 -8.91
CA SER A 77 -8.21 -0.66 -8.50
C SER A 77 -9.63 -1.21 -8.47
N ILE A 78 -10.18 -1.38 -7.26
CA ILE A 78 -11.58 -1.78 -7.10
C ILE A 78 -12.45 -0.55 -7.31
N VAL A 79 -13.26 -0.57 -8.37
CA VAL A 79 -14.19 0.49 -8.74
C VAL A 79 -15.62 0.00 -8.57
N LYS A 80 -16.60 0.86 -8.90
CA LYS A 80 -18.01 0.47 -8.92
C LYS A 80 -18.20 -0.78 -9.78
N PRO A 81 -18.90 -1.82 -9.29
CA PRO A 81 -19.11 -3.04 -10.05
C PRO A 81 -19.93 -2.75 -11.32
N THR A 82 -19.56 -3.43 -12.38
CA THR A 82 -20.28 -3.47 -13.65
C THR A 82 -21.64 -4.15 -13.50
N GLU A 83 -22.54 -3.95 -14.48
CA GLU A 83 -23.85 -4.60 -14.47
C GLU A 83 -23.76 -6.13 -14.51
N GLU A 84 -22.68 -6.68 -15.07
CA GLU A 84 -22.46 -8.11 -15.06
C GLU A 84 -21.98 -8.59 -13.68
N GLU A 85 -21.00 -7.93 -13.08
CA GLU A 85 -20.51 -8.28 -11.73
C GLU A 85 -21.61 -8.24 -10.67
N LYS A 86 -22.57 -7.33 -10.78
CA LYS A 86 -23.73 -7.24 -9.87
C LYS A 86 -24.66 -8.45 -9.91
N LYS A 87 -24.65 -9.24 -10.99
CA LYS A 87 -25.48 -10.45 -11.10
C LYS A 87 -24.86 -11.65 -10.38
N HIS A 88 -23.60 -11.54 -9.96
CA HIS A 88 -22.87 -12.57 -9.24
C HIS A 88 -22.75 -12.19 -7.77
N HIS A 89 -22.37 -13.16 -6.93
CA HIS A 89 -22.05 -12.88 -5.53
C HIS A 89 -20.77 -12.03 -5.42
N TYR A 90 -20.75 -11.14 -4.42
CA TYR A 90 -19.54 -10.42 -4.02
C TYR A 90 -18.57 -11.33 -3.25
#